data_AF-A0A1I7I3K5-F1
#
_entry.id   AF-A0A1I7I3K5-F1
#
_cell.length_a   1.000
_cell.length_b   1.000
_cell.length_c   1.000
_cell.angle_alpha   90.00
_cell.angle_beta   90.00
_cell.angle_gamma   90.00
#
_symmetry.space_group_name_H-M   'P 1'
#
loop_
_entity.id
_entity.type
_entity.pdbx_description
1 polymer ?
#
loop_
_entity_poly.entity_id
_entity_poly.type
_entity_poly.pdbx_seq_one_letter_code
_entity_poly.pdbx_strand_id
1 'polypeptide(L)'
;MKLFKGVVALMLVCALLMGCGSNGIGAKETQYEGDGFKTAEEAATSFVEGLRDLNFDKMLKSYAWETQAEHYKYDGMLRRFRAFNPAFAVKLPSDNEFYVSSNVVGLHSKESGLLYMAISYYVMGDDIEFGVNIPLKDDDDINEFLDIYNNEKYKDFTNIKNIRFSTPEEMIGSICPTEEYNKRVEIEGDCYGADEVVCVAVLADVGDKTFYYFPTVARYGEKWYIVSSWSVISEFLGMSAHHPFVITDEAPQDWETVMKNN
;
A
#
# COMPACT_ATOMS: atom_id res chain seq x y z
N MET A 1 -8.93 13.65 -44.59
CA MET A 1 -7.91 12.68 -44.13
C MET A 1 -8.63 11.62 -43.33
N LYS A 2 -8.38 10.34 -43.60
CA LYS A 2 -9.28 9.22 -43.24
C LYS A 2 -9.32 8.95 -41.73
N LEU A 3 -10.52 8.93 -41.17
CA LEU A 3 -10.84 8.36 -39.85
C LEU A 3 -10.55 6.84 -39.86
N PHE A 4 -9.72 6.38 -38.93
CA PHE A 4 -9.73 5.00 -38.47
C PHE A 4 -10.11 5.01 -36.99
N LYS A 5 -11.41 4.79 -36.72
CA LYS A 5 -11.93 4.47 -35.39
C LYS A 5 -11.70 2.98 -35.15
N GLY A 6 -10.65 2.66 -34.40
CA GLY A 6 -10.45 1.33 -33.79
C GLY A 6 -10.78 1.45 -32.31
N VAL A 7 -12.04 1.25 -31.95
CA VAL A 7 -12.52 1.23 -30.57
C VAL A 7 -12.12 -0.11 -29.95
N VAL A 8 -11.14 -0.13 -29.05
CA VAL A 8 -11.00 -1.17 -28.03
C VAL A 8 -11.57 -0.58 -26.74
N ALA A 9 -12.85 -0.81 -26.53
CA ALA A 9 -13.52 -0.46 -25.28
C ALA A 9 -13.17 -1.51 -24.23
N LEU A 10 -12.17 -1.23 -23.39
CA LEU A 10 -11.96 -1.95 -22.14
C LEU A 10 -12.81 -1.26 -21.07
N MET A 11 -14.06 -1.71 -20.92
CA MET A 11 -14.94 -1.28 -19.82
C MET A 11 -14.46 -1.89 -18.51
N LEU A 12 -13.68 -1.13 -17.73
CA LEU A 12 -13.44 -1.40 -16.31
C LEU A 12 -14.48 -0.61 -15.50
N VAL A 13 -15.68 -1.19 -15.39
CA VAL A 13 -16.73 -0.67 -14.51
C VAL A 13 -16.43 -1.18 -13.10
N CYS A 14 -15.66 -0.42 -12.33
CA CYS A 14 -15.61 -0.59 -10.88
C CYS A 14 -16.89 0.01 -10.27
N ALA A 15 -17.90 -0.84 -10.08
CA ALA A 15 -19.10 -0.49 -9.33
C ALA A 15 -18.76 -0.36 -7.83
N LEU A 16 -18.29 0.81 -7.42
CA LEU A 16 -18.31 1.26 -6.03
C LEU A 16 -19.73 1.73 -5.69
N LEU A 17 -20.62 0.79 -5.37
CA LEU A 17 -21.89 1.10 -4.72
C LEU A 17 -21.74 0.88 -3.22
N MET A 18 -21.72 2.01 -2.51
CA MET A 18 -21.87 2.10 -1.06
C MET A 18 -23.19 1.45 -0.65
N GLY A 19 -23.12 0.35 0.09
CA GLY A 19 -24.27 -0.34 0.67
C GLY A 19 -24.83 0.41 1.87
N CYS A 20 -25.66 1.42 1.63
CA CYS A 20 -26.62 1.90 2.61
C CYS A 20 -27.93 1.10 2.48
N GLY A 21 -28.17 0.18 3.42
CA GLY A 21 -29.55 -0.09 3.91
C GLY A 21 -30.21 -1.44 3.59
N SER A 22 -30.46 -2.16 4.69
CA SER A 22 -31.65 -2.96 5.04
C SER A 22 -31.75 -4.47 4.67
N ASN A 23 -31.70 -5.26 5.75
CA ASN A 23 -32.48 -6.46 6.09
C ASN A 23 -32.56 -7.64 5.11
N GLY A 24 -31.82 -8.70 5.47
CA GLY A 24 -32.46 -10.00 5.70
C GLY A 24 -32.48 -11.02 4.56
N ILE A 25 -31.33 -11.37 4.00
CA ILE A 25 -31.00 -12.73 3.51
C ILE A 25 -29.51 -12.88 3.79
N GLY A 26 -29.10 -13.92 4.52
CA GLY A 26 -27.74 -14.13 5.06
C GLY A 26 -26.61 -13.64 4.16
N ALA A 27 -26.30 -12.36 4.27
CA ALA A 27 -25.13 -11.76 3.66
C ALA A 27 -23.97 -12.36 4.45
N LYS A 28 -23.21 -13.23 3.79
CA LYS A 28 -21.92 -13.64 4.31
C LYS A 28 -21.19 -12.36 4.64
N GLU A 29 -20.85 -12.18 5.92
CA GLU A 29 -20.13 -11.01 6.40
C GLU A 29 -18.94 -10.78 5.45
N THR A 30 -18.80 -9.56 4.93
CA THR A 30 -17.76 -9.26 3.95
C THR A 30 -16.42 -9.42 4.64
N GLN A 31 -15.74 -10.53 4.37
CA GLN A 31 -14.41 -10.80 4.88
C GLN A 31 -13.40 -10.13 3.94
N TYR A 32 -12.70 -9.11 4.45
CA TYR A 32 -11.67 -8.38 3.71
C TYR A 32 -10.29 -9.03 3.86
N GLU A 33 -10.05 -9.64 5.02
CA GLU A 33 -8.76 -10.21 5.42
C GLU A 33 -8.66 -11.69 5.01
N GLY A 34 -7.46 -12.13 4.58
CA GLY A 34 -7.18 -13.54 4.30
C GLY A 34 -6.90 -14.36 5.58
N ASP A 35 -6.66 -15.66 5.43
CA ASP A 35 -6.41 -16.57 6.58
C ASP A 35 -5.08 -16.32 7.34
N GLY A 36 -4.27 -15.35 6.88
CA GLY A 36 -2.94 -15.05 7.41
C GLY A 36 -1.85 -16.04 7.01
N PHE A 37 -0.61 -15.58 7.09
CA PHE A 37 0.57 -16.27 6.58
C PHE A 37 1.42 -16.84 7.71
N LYS A 38 2.31 -17.79 7.39
CA LYS A 38 3.18 -18.40 8.42
C LYS A 38 4.40 -17.55 8.73
N THR A 39 4.82 -16.70 7.80
CA THR A 39 5.93 -15.77 7.98
C THR A 39 5.61 -14.39 7.41
N ALA A 40 6.40 -13.39 7.80
CA ALA A 40 6.25 -12.04 7.29
C ALA A 40 6.54 -11.97 5.78
N GLU A 41 7.54 -12.72 5.32
CA GLU A 41 7.93 -12.85 3.92
C GLU A 41 6.83 -13.48 3.06
N GLU A 42 6.10 -14.46 3.58
CA GLU A 42 4.95 -15.06 2.87
C GLU A 42 3.83 -14.04 2.66
N ALA A 43 3.54 -13.20 3.67
CA ALA A 43 2.54 -12.14 3.55
C ALA A 43 2.95 -11.09 2.49
N ALA A 44 4.21 -10.64 2.56
CA ALA A 44 4.76 -9.69 1.60
C ALA A 44 4.86 -10.28 0.17
N THR A 45 5.18 -11.57 0.05
CA THR A 45 5.17 -12.29 -1.23
C THR A 45 3.76 -12.32 -1.82
N SER A 46 2.74 -12.64 -1.03
CA SER A 46 1.36 -12.69 -1.52
C SER A 46 0.91 -11.35 -2.09
N PHE A 47 1.30 -10.24 -1.47
CA PHE A 47 1.08 -8.90 -2.02
C PHE A 47 1.75 -8.72 -3.38
N VAL A 48 3.06 -9.00 -3.46
CA VAL A 48 3.83 -8.80 -4.70
C VAL A 48 3.32 -9.70 -5.84
N GLU A 49 2.94 -10.92 -5.53
CA GLU A 49 2.31 -11.81 -6.50
C GLU A 49 0.93 -11.34 -6.92
N GLY A 50 0.13 -10.79 -5.99
CA GLY A 50 -1.14 -10.16 -6.34
C GLY A 50 -0.95 -9.02 -7.33
N LEU A 51 0.07 -8.18 -7.13
CA LEU A 51 0.42 -7.10 -8.06
C LEU A 51 0.87 -7.65 -9.41
N ARG A 52 1.78 -8.64 -9.41
CA ARG A 52 2.27 -9.31 -10.62
C ARG A 52 1.14 -9.93 -11.44
N ASP A 53 0.22 -10.60 -10.77
CA ASP A 53 -0.88 -11.33 -11.39
C ASP A 53 -2.08 -10.41 -11.71
N LEU A 54 -1.93 -9.08 -11.49
CA LEU A 54 -2.99 -8.07 -11.59
C LEU A 54 -4.26 -8.45 -10.80
N ASN A 55 -4.06 -9.14 -9.68
CA ASN A 55 -5.08 -9.63 -8.78
C ASN A 55 -5.12 -8.79 -7.51
N PHE A 56 -5.89 -7.70 -7.58
CA PHE A 56 -6.01 -6.75 -6.46
C PHE A 56 -6.62 -7.39 -5.21
N ASP A 57 -7.55 -8.33 -5.34
CA ASP A 57 -8.11 -9.07 -4.19
C ASP A 57 -7.04 -9.88 -3.46
N LYS A 58 -6.16 -10.59 -4.19
CA LYS A 58 -5.02 -11.30 -3.60
C LYS A 58 -4.06 -10.35 -2.88
N MET A 59 -3.85 -9.14 -3.42
CA MET A 59 -3.04 -8.11 -2.75
C MET A 59 -3.70 -7.68 -1.43
N LEU A 60 -4.98 -7.33 -1.46
CA LEU A 60 -5.67 -6.80 -0.28
C LEU A 60 -5.86 -7.85 0.81
N LYS A 61 -6.01 -9.13 0.46
CA LYS A 61 -6.09 -10.24 1.42
C LYS A 61 -4.81 -10.49 2.19
N SER A 62 -3.69 -9.86 1.83
CA SER A 62 -2.46 -9.99 2.61
C SER A 62 -2.46 -9.16 3.89
N TYR A 63 -3.44 -8.28 4.09
CA TYR A 63 -3.47 -7.32 5.18
C TYR A 63 -4.34 -7.77 6.35
N ALA A 64 -4.00 -7.30 7.55
CA ALA A 64 -4.79 -7.48 8.76
C ALA A 64 -5.79 -6.34 8.91
N TRP A 65 -6.94 -6.41 8.25
CA TRP A 65 -7.97 -5.37 8.40
C TRP A 65 -8.79 -5.58 9.66
N GLU A 66 -9.19 -6.82 9.88
CA GLU A 66 -10.11 -7.27 10.93
C GLU A 66 -9.29 -7.50 12.20
N THR A 67 -8.23 -8.30 12.10
CA THR A 67 -7.37 -8.63 13.23
C THR A 67 -6.71 -7.38 13.81
N GLN A 68 -6.21 -6.45 12.98
CA GLN A 68 -5.63 -5.20 13.48
C GLN A 68 -6.67 -4.32 14.17
N ALA A 69 -7.91 -4.26 13.65
CA ALA A 69 -8.96 -3.42 14.23
C ALA A 69 -9.35 -3.89 15.64
N GLU A 70 -9.38 -5.20 15.87
CA GLU A 70 -9.68 -5.81 17.17
C GLU A 70 -8.58 -5.56 18.21
N HIS A 71 -7.32 -5.47 17.77
CA HIS A 71 -6.17 -5.37 18.66
C HIS A 71 -5.62 -3.93 18.77
N TYR A 72 -6.20 -2.97 18.05
CA TYR A 72 -5.62 -1.64 17.89
C TYR A 72 -5.43 -0.89 19.22
N LYS A 73 -4.21 -0.39 19.45
CA LYS A 73 -3.83 0.37 20.65
C LYS A 73 -3.71 1.85 20.34
N TYR A 74 -4.80 2.60 20.57
CA TYR A 74 -4.82 4.03 20.30
C TYR A 74 -3.85 4.84 21.19
N ASP A 75 -3.58 4.40 22.40
CA ASP A 75 -2.57 5.01 23.26
C ASP A 75 -1.15 4.86 22.68
N GLY A 76 -0.86 3.77 21.97
CA GLY A 76 0.36 3.61 21.18
C GLY A 76 0.48 4.66 20.07
N MET A 77 -0.62 4.94 19.36
CA MET A 77 -0.67 6.02 18.36
C MET A 77 -0.38 7.39 18.98
N LEU A 78 -0.97 7.69 20.14
CA LEU A 78 -0.72 8.94 20.87
C LEU A 78 0.74 9.03 21.37
N ARG A 79 1.34 7.91 21.77
CA ARG A 79 2.77 7.85 22.14
C ARG A 79 3.68 8.11 20.94
N ARG A 80 3.35 7.55 19.77
CA ARG A 80 4.09 7.76 18.51
C ARG A 80 4.10 9.23 18.12
N PHE A 81 2.93 9.86 18.02
CA PHE A 81 2.83 11.24 17.54
C PHE A 81 3.07 12.30 18.61
N ARG A 82 2.96 11.94 19.90
CA ARG A 82 2.96 12.88 21.04
C ARG A 82 1.97 14.04 20.86
N ALA A 83 0.94 13.82 20.05
CA ALA A 83 -0.03 14.81 19.64
C ALA A 83 -1.33 14.12 19.25
N PHE A 84 -2.44 14.85 19.40
CA PHE A 84 -3.71 14.50 18.80
C PHE A 84 -3.89 15.35 17.54
N ASN A 85 -4.15 14.71 16.40
CA ASN A 85 -4.49 15.40 15.17
C ASN A 85 -5.94 15.07 14.77
N PRO A 86 -6.89 16.03 14.89
CA PRO A 86 -8.29 15.79 14.54
C PRO A 86 -8.52 15.59 13.04
N ALA A 87 -7.53 15.86 12.19
CA ALA A 87 -7.61 15.61 10.75
C ALA A 87 -7.35 14.14 10.37
N PHE A 88 -6.78 13.33 11.28
CA PHE A 88 -6.65 11.89 11.06
C PHE A 88 -7.88 11.17 11.62
N ALA A 89 -8.45 10.27 10.82
CA ALA A 89 -9.51 9.39 11.28
C ALA A 89 -9.00 8.60 12.51
N VAL A 90 -9.59 8.89 13.67
CA VAL A 90 -9.23 8.23 14.92
C VAL A 90 -9.76 6.80 14.85
N LYS A 91 -8.84 5.83 14.90
CA LYS A 91 -9.22 4.45 15.17
C LYS A 91 -9.56 4.36 16.65
N LEU A 92 -10.84 4.13 16.94
CA LEU A 92 -11.34 4.16 18.31
C LEU A 92 -10.91 2.87 19.03
N PRO A 93 -10.23 2.96 20.19
CA PRO A 93 -9.90 1.79 20.98
C PRO A 93 -11.20 1.27 21.60
N SER A 94 -11.65 0.07 21.23
CA SER A 94 -12.81 -0.52 21.88
C SER A 94 -12.98 -1.99 21.57
N ASP A 95 -13.51 -2.69 22.55
CA ASP A 95 -14.21 -3.97 22.47
C ASP A 95 -15.66 -3.85 21.92
N ASN A 96 -16.08 -2.65 21.53
CA ASN A 96 -17.41 -2.40 20.97
C ASN A 96 -17.43 -2.74 19.48
N GLU A 97 -18.33 -3.65 19.11
CA GLU A 97 -18.52 -4.14 17.74
C GLU A 97 -18.68 -3.01 16.70
N PHE A 98 -19.40 -1.94 17.00
CA PHE A 98 -19.58 -0.81 16.07
C PHE A 98 -18.27 -0.06 15.81
N TYR A 99 -17.40 0.08 16.83
CA TYR A 99 -16.11 0.74 16.66
C TYR A 99 -15.12 -0.18 15.95
N VAL A 100 -15.12 -1.48 16.26
CA VAL A 100 -14.31 -2.46 15.53
C VAL A 100 -14.70 -2.47 14.06
N SER A 101 -15.99 -2.62 13.72
CA SER A 101 -16.45 -2.63 12.33
C SER A 101 -16.12 -1.31 11.60
N SER A 102 -16.24 -0.18 12.28
CA SER A 102 -15.86 1.13 11.72
C SER A 102 -14.35 1.22 11.45
N ASN A 103 -13.53 0.70 12.35
CA ASN A 103 -12.07 0.63 12.17
C ASN A 103 -11.69 -0.26 10.98
N VAL A 104 -12.34 -1.43 10.81
CA VAL A 104 -12.12 -2.34 9.68
C VAL A 104 -12.38 -1.62 8.35
N VAL A 105 -13.55 -1.00 8.21
CA VAL A 105 -13.93 -0.29 6.98
C VAL A 105 -12.97 0.88 6.71
N GLY A 106 -12.61 1.64 7.73
CA GLY A 106 -11.69 2.77 7.61
C GLY A 106 -10.27 2.34 7.22
N LEU A 107 -9.75 1.26 7.82
CA LEU A 107 -8.46 0.66 7.49
C LEU A 107 -8.41 0.21 6.04
N HIS A 108 -9.37 -0.64 5.65
CA HIS A 108 -9.47 -1.18 4.32
C HIS A 108 -9.56 -0.06 3.28
N SER A 109 -10.50 0.89 3.46
CA SER A 109 -10.71 1.99 2.51
C SER A 109 -9.48 2.88 2.34
N LYS A 110 -8.76 3.18 3.43
CA LYS A 110 -7.58 4.05 3.38
C LYS A 110 -6.46 3.38 2.60
N GLU A 111 -6.05 2.19 3.01
CA GLU A 111 -4.91 1.51 2.40
C GLU A 111 -5.22 1.04 0.98
N SER A 112 -6.43 0.54 0.70
CA SER A 112 -6.84 0.20 -0.67
C SER A 112 -6.82 1.42 -1.60
N GLY A 113 -7.26 2.58 -1.09
CA GLY A 113 -7.22 3.84 -1.85
C GLY A 113 -5.80 4.30 -2.14
N LEU A 114 -4.90 4.23 -1.14
CA LEU A 114 -3.48 4.55 -1.32
C LEU A 114 -2.80 3.62 -2.34
N LEU A 115 -3.06 2.32 -2.27
CA LEU A 115 -2.51 1.34 -3.21
C LEU A 115 -3.00 1.56 -4.64
N TYR A 116 -4.32 1.78 -4.81
CA TYR A 116 -4.89 2.08 -6.13
C TYR A 116 -4.29 3.36 -6.71
N MET A 117 -4.14 4.39 -5.88
CA MET A 117 -3.52 5.65 -6.26
C MET A 117 -2.06 5.45 -6.67
N ALA A 118 -1.28 4.69 -5.90
CA ALA A 118 0.12 4.39 -6.22
C ALA A 118 0.28 3.65 -7.56
N ILE A 119 -0.56 2.64 -7.82
CA ILE A 119 -0.60 1.94 -9.10
C ILE A 119 -0.96 2.90 -10.23
N SER A 120 -1.94 3.79 -10.01
CA SER A 120 -2.36 4.77 -11.00
C SER A 120 -1.24 5.75 -11.34
N TYR A 121 -0.57 6.32 -10.33
CA TYR A 121 0.59 7.21 -10.54
C TYR A 121 1.74 6.49 -11.23
N TYR A 122 2.00 5.24 -10.87
CA TYR A 122 3.01 4.46 -11.57
C TYR A 122 2.68 4.33 -13.06
N VAL A 123 1.44 3.96 -13.41
CA VAL A 123 0.99 3.83 -14.80
C VAL A 123 1.03 5.16 -15.53
N MET A 124 0.59 6.25 -14.90
CA MET A 124 0.63 7.60 -15.49
C MET A 124 2.07 8.09 -15.69
N GLY A 125 3.02 7.64 -14.87
CA GLY A 125 4.42 8.01 -15.01
C GLY A 125 4.67 9.50 -14.91
N ASP A 126 5.67 9.98 -15.67
CA ASP A 126 6.17 11.36 -15.58
C ASP A 126 5.19 12.38 -16.19
N ASP A 127 4.08 11.93 -16.78
CA ASP A 127 3.04 12.80 -17.33
C ASP A 127 2.25 13.53 -16.24
N ILE A 128 2.33 13.07 -14.98
CA ILE A 128 1.58 13.63 -13.85
C ILE A 128 2.51 13.86 -12.64
N GLU A 129 2.47 15.08 -12.11
CA GLU A 129 3.12 15.43 -10.85
C GLU A 129 2.17 15.19 -9.65
N PHE A 130 2.69 14.61 -8.57
CA PHE A 130 1.90 14.35 -7.37
C PHE A 130 1.42 15.65 -6.70
N GLY A 131 0.14 15.71 -6.34
CA GLY A 131 -0.44 16.85 -5.62
C GLY A 131 -0.71 18.09 -6.48
N VAL A 132 -0.44 18.06 -7.78
CA VAL A 132 -0.72 19.16 -8.69
C VAL A 132 -2.09 18.98 -9.35
N ASN A 133 -2.92 20.03 -9.30
CA ASN A 133 -4.19 20.06 -10.01
C ASN A 133 -3.95 20.34 -11.49
N ILE A 134 -4.43 19.46 -12.36
CA ILE A 134 -4.37 19.62 -13.81
C ILE A 134 -5.69 20.24 -14.29
N PRO A 135 -5.70 21.46 -14.83
CA PRO A 135 -6.91 22.09 -15.31
C PRO A 135 -7.33 21.48 -16.66
N LEU A 136 -8.50 20.87 -16.72
CA LEU A 136 -9.13 20.37 -17.96
C LEU A 136 -10.24 21.35 -18.37
N LYS A 137 -10.07 22.06 -19.48
CA LYS A 137 -10.93 23.18 -19.88
C LYS A 137 -12.05 22.77 -20.82
N ASP A 138 -11.81 21.74 -21.63
CA ASP A 138 -12.74 21.24 -22.63
C ASP A 138 -12.58 19.72 -22.85
N ASP A 139 -13.37 19.18 -23.78
CA ASP A 139 -13.40 17.75 -24.08
C ASP A 139 -12.07 17.25 -24.70
N ASP A 140 -11.31 18.12 -25.37
CA ASP A 140 -10.02 17.75 -25.96
C ASP A 140 -8.98 17.54 -24.85
N ASP A 141 -8.92 18.44 -23.85
CA ASP A 141 -8.08 18.28 -22.65
C ASP A 141 -8.43 16.98 -21.89
N ILE A 142 -9.72 16.65 -21.77
CA ILE A 142 -10.17 15.42 -21.10
C ILE A 142 -9.71 14.18 -21.87
N ASN A 143 -9.83 14.18 -23.20
CA ASN A 143 -9.41 13.04 -24.02
C ASN A 143 -7.88 12.85 -23.98
N GLU A 144 -7.11 13.94 -24.01
CA GLU A 144 -5.65 13.90 -23.85
C GLU A 144 -5.26 13.31 -22.48
N PHE A 145 -5.92 13.74 -21.40
CA PHE A 145 -5.70 13.17 -20.08
C PHE A 145 -6.04 11.67 -20.01
N LEU A 146 -7.15 11.24 -20.61
CA LEU A 146 -7.53 9.83 -20.63
C LEU A 146 -6.55 8.98 -21.44
N ASP A 147 -5.94 9.54 -22.49
CA ASP A 147 -4.93 8.85 -23.31
C ASP A 147 -3.66 8.52 -22.53
N ILE A 148 -3.37 9.19 -21.40
CA ILE A 148 -2.26 8.84 -20.50
C ILE A 148 -2.39 7.37 -20.05
N TYR A 149 -3.61 6.89 -19.78
CA TYR A 149 -3.84 5.50 -19.37
C TYR A 149 -3.70 4.50 -20.52
N ASN A 150 -3.66 4.96 -21.77
CA ASN A 150 -3.48 4.12 -22.95
C ASN A 150 -1.99 3.80 -23.19
N ASN A 151 -1.33 3.31 -22.14
CA ASN A 151 0.05 2.86 -22.16
C ASN A 151 0.15 1.41 -21.66
N GLU A 152 1.34 0.81 -21.79
CA GLU A 152 1.59 -0.58 -21.38
C GLU A 152 2.42 -0.67 -20.10
N LYS A 153 2.60 0.41 -19.35
CA LYS A 153 3.46 0.47 -18.16
C LYS A 153 2.99 -0.47 -17.05
N TYR A 154 1.69 -0.76 -16.96
CA TYR A 154 1.17 -1.80 -16.07
C TYR A 154 1.78 -3.19 -16.32
N LYS A 155 2.31 -3.46 -17.52
CA LYS A 155 2.98 -4.74 -17.84
C LYS A 155 4.28 -4.92 -17.06
N ASP A 156 4.89 -3.85 -16.55
CA ASP A 156 6.06 -3.94 -15.69
C ASP A 156 5.74 -4.79 -14.45
N PHE A 157 4.54 -4.68 -13.87
CA PHE A 157 4.09 -5.54 -12.79
C PHE A 157 4.06 -7.00 -13.19
N THR A 158 3.53 -7.32 -14.38
CA THR A 158 3.44 -8.70 -14.87
C THR A 158 4.80 -9.34 -15.14
N ASN A 159 5.86 -8.53 -15.21
CA ASN A 159 7.23 -8.98 -15.40
C ASN A 159 8.01 -9.22 -14.09
N ILE A 160 7.41 -8.93 -12.93
CA ILE A 160 8.00 -9.17 -11.61
C ILE A 160 8.40 -10.64 -11.45
N LYS A 161 9.68 -10.89 -11.19
CA LYS A 161 10.30 -12.21 -11.02
C LYS A 161 11.32 -12.19 -9.88
N ASN A 162 11.78 -13.38 -9.46
CA ASN A 162 12.90 -13.53 -8.52
C ASN A 162 12.74 -12.69 -7.24
N ILE A 163 11.58 -12.83 -6.59
CA ILE A 163 11.29 -12.19 -5.31
C ILE A 163 12.35 -12.65 -4.30
N ARG A 164 13.02 -11.68 -3.69
CA ARG A 164 14.10 -11.86 -2.71
C ARG A 164 13.88 -10.90 -1.55
N PHE A 165 14.51 -11.22 -0.44
CA PHE A 165 14.43 -10.45 0.80
C PHE A 165 15.81 -9.96 1.19
N SER A 166 15.85 -8.79 1.79
CA SER A 166 17.07 -8.15 2.30
C SER A 166 16.82 -7.69 3.73
N THR A 167 17.89 -7.40 4.48
CA THR A 167 17.74 -6.88 5.84
C THR A 167 17.58 -5.35 5.83
N PRO A 168 16.98 -4.76 6.88
CA PRO A 168 16.96 -3.31 7.03
C PRO A 168 18.35 -2.68 6.95
N GLU A 169 19.38 -3.33 7.51
CA GLU A 169 20.77 -2.83 7.48
C GLU A 169 21.34 -2.78 6.06
N GLU A 170 21.03 -3.77 5.22
CA GLU A 170 21.47 -3.79 3.82
C GLU A 170 20.80 -2.68 3.01
N MET A 171 19.53 -2.35 3.32
CA MET A 171 18.77 -1.31 2.62
C MET A 171 19.15 0.09 3.08
N ILE A 172 19.17 0.32 4.40
CA ILE A 172 19.38 1.64 5.00
C ILE A 172 20.87 1.99 5.08
N GLY A 173 21.75 0.98 5.17
CA GLY A 173 23.19 1.19 5.27
C GLY A 173 23.57 2.08 6.46
N SER A 174 24.38 3.11 6.20
CA SER A 174 24.84 4.05 7.23
C SER A 174 23.86 5.19 7.54
N ILE A 175 22.70 5.26 6.89
CA ILE A 175 21.72 6.34 7.09
C ILE A 175 21.20 6.33 8.53
N CYS A 176 20.97 5.13 9.11
CA CYS A 176 20.50 4.97 10.48
C CYS A 176 21.19 3.78 11.16
N PRO A 177 21.74 3.96 12.38
CA PRO A 177 22.21 2.84 13.19
C PRO A 177 21.08 1.86 13.54
N THR A 178 21.37 0.55 13.54
CA THR A 178 20.40 -0.51 13.86
C THR A 178 19.65 -0.30 15.18
N GLU A 179 20.30 0.23 16.22
CA GLU A 179 19.64 0.50 17.51
C GLU A 179 18.55 1.58 17.38
N GLU A 180 18.83 2.66 16.64
CA GLU A 180 17.85 3.71 16.40
C GLU A 180 16.70 3.19 15.52
N TYR A 181 17.01 2.43 14.47
CA TYR A 181 16.02 1.76 13.64
C TYR A 181 15.08 0.87 14.47
N ASN A 182 15.63 -0.04 15.28
CA ASN A 182 14.84 -0.95 16.11
C ASN A 182 13.94 -0.20 17.09
N LYS A 183 14.47 0.85 17.72
CA LYS A 183 13.68 1.71 18.61
C LYS A 183 12.53 2.40 17.88
N ARG A 184 12.74 2.84 16.64
CA ARG A 184 11.66 3.42 15.83
C ARG A 184 10.61 2.38 15.50
N VAL A 185 11.00 1.19 15.04
CA VAL A 185 10.05 0.09 14.75
C VAL A 185 9.18 -0.24 15.96
N GLU A 186 9.76 -0.31 17.16
CA GLU A 186 9.00 -0.53 18.40
C GLU A 186 7.97 0.58 18.65
N ILE A 187 8.38 1.84 18.57
CA ILE A 187 7.48 2.99 18.79
C ILE A 187 6.37 3.05 17.73
N GLU A 188 6.71 2.79 16.47
CA GLU A 188 5.78 2.82 15.35
C GLU A 188 4.78 1.65 15.41
N GLY A 189 5.26 0.49 15.83
CA GLY A 189 4.52 -0.77 15.86
C GLY A 189 3.57 -0.92 17.05
N ASP A 190 3.81 -0.21 18.16
CA ASP A 190 3.02 -0.33 19.40
C ASP A 190 1.51 -0.14 19.15
N CYS A 191 1.13 0.75 18.23
CA CYS A 191 -0.28 1.02 17.94
C CYS A 191 -1.01 -0.16 17.26
N TYR A 192 -0.29 -1.09 16.64
CA TYR A 192 -0.89 -2.24 15.96
C TYR A 192 -1.38 -3.32 16.93
N GLY A 193 -0.94 -3.28 18.19
CA GLY A 193 -1.35 -4.24 19.21
C GLY A 193 -0.97 -5.70 18.91
N ALA A 194 -0.04 -5.91 17.99
CA ALA A 194 0.47 -7.21 17.58
C ALA A 194 1.44 -7.80 18.62
N ASP A 195 1.67 -9.10 18.52
CA ASP A 195 2.70 -9.80 19.31
C ASP A 195 4.11 -9.43 18.85
N GLU A 196 4.25 -9.13 17.57
CA GLU A 196 5.52 -8.78 16.93
C GLU A 196 5.26 -7.93 15.69
N VAL A 197 6.14 -6.97 15.43
CA VAL A 197 6.09 -6.09 14.25
C VAL A 197 7.48 -6.04 13.64
N VAL A 198 7.54 -6.25 12.32
CA VAL A 198 8.78 -6.21 11.53
C VAL A 198 8.56 -5.35 10.29
N CYS A 199 9.62 -4.73 9.79
CA CYS A 199 9.62 -4.17 8.43
C CYS A 199 10.31 -5.16 7.50
N VAL A 200 9.64 -5.53 6.42
CA VAL A 200 10.19 -6.46 5.44
C VAL A 200 10.75 -5.66 4.27
N ALA A 201 11.95 -5.99 3.76
CA ALA A 201 12.45 -5.44 2.50
C ALA A 201 12.31 -6.47 1.39
N VAL A 202 11.38 -6.21 0.47
CA VAL A 202 11.14 -7.07 -0.70
C VAL A 202 11.79 -6.44 -1.92
N LEU A 203 12.57 -7.23 -2.64
CA LEU A 203 13.12 -6.87 -3.93
C LEU A 203 12.68 -7.90 -4.97
N ALA A 204 12.48 -7.46 -6.21
CA ALA A 204 12.19 -8.37 -7.32
C ALA A 204 12.70 -7.79 -8.64
N ASP A 205 12.96 -8.65 -9.61
CA ASP A 205 13.44 -8.23 -10.93
C ASP A 205 12.26 -7.82 -11.81
N VAL A 206 12.40 -6.68 -12.50
CA VAL A 206 11.46 -6.17 -13.51
C VAL A 206 12.28 -5.72 -14.72
N GLY A 207 12.54 -6.66 -15.64
CA GLY A 207 13.45 -6.38 -16.77
C GLY A 207 14.88 -6.12 -16.29
N ASP A 208 15.41 -4.95 -16.61
CA ASP A 208 16.70 -4.43 -16.14
C ASP A 208 16.60 -3.60 -14.85
N LYS A 209 15.38 -3.41 -14.33
CA LYS A 209 15.09 -2.66 -13.10
C LYS A 209 14.82 -3.59 -11.92
N THR A 210 14.83 -3.01 -10.74
CA THR A 210 14.44 -3.66 -9.49
C THR A 210 13.15 -3.03 -8.96
N PHE A 211 12.19 -3.87 -8.62
CA PHE A 211 11.03 -3.53 -7.80
C PHE A 211 11.44 -3.57 -6.33
N TYR A 212 11.10 -2.54 -5.57
CA TYR A 212 11.30 -2.43 -4.13
C TYR A 212 9.95 -2.20 -3.43
N TYR A 213 9.71 -2.93 -2.35
CA TYR A 213 8.54 -2.78 -1.49
C TYR A 213 8.92 -3.02 -0.03
N PHE A 214 8.54 -2.10 0.86
CA PHE A 214 8.94 -2.14 2.26
C PHE A 214 7.74 -2.07 3.21
N PRO A 215 6.91 -3.11 3.31
CA PRO A 215 5.75 -3.11 4.19
C PRO A 215 6.14 -3.23 5.66
N THR A 216 5.25 -2.72 6.52
CA THR A 216 5.20 -3.13 7.93
C THR A 216 4.30 -4.35 8.06
N VAL A 217 4.83 -5.42 8.65
CA VAL A 217 4.16 -6.71 8.80
C VAL A 217 4.09 -7.06 10.28
N ALA A 218 2.94 -7.55 10.72
CA ALA A 218 2.66 -7.83 12.12
C ALA A 218 2.22 -9.27 12.32
N ARG A 219 2.60 -9.85 13.47
CA ARG A 219 2.18 -11.18 13.90
C ARG A 219 1.09 -11.09 14.96
N TYR A 220 0.00 -11.81 14.74
CA TYR A 220 -1.08 -12.03 15.71
C TYR A 220 -1.21 -13.53 15.93
N GLY A 221 -0.81 -14.01 17.11
CA GLY A 221 -0.68 -15.44 17.38
C GLY A 221 0.37 -16.09 16.46
N GLU A 222 -0.08 -17.06 15.65
CA GLU A 222 0.78 -17.79 14.71
C GLU A 222 0.74 -17.21 13.28
N LYS A 223 -0.01 -16.12 13.06
CA LYS A 223 -0.32 -15.60 11.74
C LYS A 223 0.29 -14.23 11.50
N TRP A 224 0.86 -14.04 10.32
CA TRP A 224 1.46 -12.80 9.86
C TRP A 224 0.61 -12.12 8.81
N TYR A 225 0.59 -10.79 8.83
CA TYR A 225 -0.18 -9.95 7.93
C TYR A 225 0.49 -8.61 7.70
N ILE A 226 0.24 -7.99 6.54
CA ILE A 226 0.63 -6.60 6.30
C ILE A 226 -0.31 -5.68 7.11
N VAL A 227 0.25 -4.73 7.86
CA VAL A 227 -0.53 -3.70 8.59
C VAL A 227 -0.33 -2.30 8.01
N SER A 228 0.69 -2.13 7.18
CA SER A 228 0.90 -0.93 6.38
C SER A 228 1.77 -1.24 5.17
N SER A 229 1.44 -0.60 4.04
CA SER A 229 2.25 -0.63 2.81
C SER A 229 3.54 0.19 2.91
N TRP A 230 3.76 0.84 4.04
CA TRP A 230 4.88 1.72 4.34
C TRP A 230 5.54 1.27 5.65
N SER A 231 6.83 1.55 5.81
CA SER A 231 7.58 1.16 7.01
C SER A 231 8.68 2.16 7.37
N VAL A 232 9.32 1.92 8.51
CA VAL A 232 10.50 2.67 8.94
C VAL A 232 11.64 2.60 7.90
N ILE A 233 11.75 1.50 7.13
CA ILE A 233 12.72 1.42 6.02
C ILE A 233 12.38 2.47 4.95
N SER A 234 11.11 2.53 4.54
CA SER A 234 10.62 3.55 3.60
C SER A 234 10.90 4.97 4.09
N GLU A 235 10.70 5.23 5.39
CA GLU A 235 10.97 6.54 6.00
C GLU A 235 12.43 6.98 5.83
N PHE A 236 13.38 6.11 6.20
CA PHE A 236 14.80 6.42 6.11
C PHE A 236 15.28 6.56 4.67
N LEU A 237 14.66 5.85 3.74
CA LEU A 237 14.93 5.98 2.30
C LEU A 237 14.21 7.18 1.66
N GLY A 238 13.49 8.00 2.43
CA GLY A 238 12.79 9.18 1.93
C GLY A 238 11.59 8.84 1.04
N MET A 239 11.03 7.64 1.16
CA MET A 239 9.86 7.24 0.38
C MET A 239 8.57 7.84 0.91
N SER A 240 7.75 8.33 -0.02
CA SER A 240 6.40 8.80 0.29
C SER A 240 5.47 7.63 0.62
N ALA A 241 4.61 7.78 1.63
CA ALA A 241 3.54 6.83 1.92
C ALA A 241 2.50 6.73 0.78
N HIS A 242 2.51 7.67 -0.17
CA HIS A 242 1.71 7.63 -1.39
C HIS A 242 2.33 6.78 -2.52
N HIS A 243 3.60 6.40 -2.36
CA HIS A 243 4.36 5.55 -3.29
C HIS A 243 5.00 4.37 -2.51
N PRO A 244 4.18 3.40 -2.06
CA PRO A 244 4.63 2.30 -1.21
C PRO A 244 5.63 1.35 -1.89
N PHE A 245 5.71 1.36 -3.21
CA PHE A 245 6.69 0.61 -4.00
C PHE A 245 7.34 1.48 -5.07
N VAL A 246 8.52 1.08 -5.53
CA VAL A 246 9.28 1.75 -6.60
C VAL A 246 9.83 0.70 -7.57
N ILE A 247 9.84 1.01 -8.87
CA ILE A 247 10.55 0.21 -9.89
C ILE A 247 11.60 1.10 -10.53
N THR A 248 12.88 0.82 -10.28
CA THR A 248 14.00 1.68 -10.67
C THR A 248 15.27 0.84 -10.93
N ASP A 249 16.19 1.37 -11.72
CA ASP A 249 17.55 0.86 -11.91
C ASP A 249 18.54 1.36 -10.83
N GLU A 250 18.10 2.30 -9.99
CA GLU A 250 18.91 2.85 -8.89
C GLU A 250 18.89 1.96 -7.64
N ALA A 251 20.00 2.00 -6.89
CA ALA A 251 20.07 1.39 -5.57
C ALA A 251 19.43 2.31 -4.51
N PRO A 252 18.80 1.78 -3.44
CA PRO A 252 18.13 2.59 -2.42
C PRO A 252 19.00 3.67 -1.79
N GLN A 253 20.32 3.44 -1.70
CA GLN A 253 21.27 4.37 -1.11
C GLN A 253 21.46 5.65 -1.94
N ASP A 254 21.07 5.63 -3.21
CA ASP A 254 21.21 6.76 -4.14
C ASP A 254 19.93 7.65 -4.21
N TRP A 255 18.83 7.22 -3.57
CA TRP A 255 17.52 7.88 -3.66
C TRP A 255 17.44 9.26 -2.97
N GLU A 256 18.49 9.68 -2.23
CA GLU A 256 18.59 11.04 -1.64
C GLU A 256 18.47 12.17 -2.69
N THR A 257 18.70 11.84 -3.96
CA THR A 257 18.66 12.78 -5.11
C THR A 257 17.35 12.70 -5.91
N VAL A 258 16.67 11.55 -5.93
CA VAL A 258 15.50 11.30 -6.80
C VAL A 258 14.17 11.65 -6.13
N MET A 259 14.01 11.37 -4.83
CA MET A 259 12.73 11.59 -4.13
C MET A 259 12.48 13.05 -3.71
N LYS A 260 13.39 13.96 -4.08
CA LYS A 260 13.17 15.43 -4.01
C LYS A 260 12.58 16.01 -5.30
N ASN A 261 12.56 15.23 -6.38
CA ASN A 261 12.16 15.68 -7.72
C ASN A 261 10.93 14.93 -8.28
N ASN A 262 10.36 13.99 -7.52
CA ASN A 262 9.11 13.26 -7.79
C ASN A 262 8.14 13.45 -6.63
#